data_AF-A0A534JCU2-F1
#
_entry.id   AF-A0A534JCU2-F1
#
_cell.length_a   1.000
_cell.length_b   1.000
_cell.length_c   1.000
_cell.angle_alpha   90.00
_cell.angle_beta   90.00
_cell.angle_gamma   90.00
#
_symmetry.space_group_name_H-M   'P 1'
#
loop_
_entity.id
_entity.type
_entity.pdbx_description
1 polymer ?
#
loop_
_entity_poly.entity_id
_entity_poly.type
_entity_poly.pdbx_seq_one_letter_code
_entity_poly.pdbx_strand_id
1 'polypeptide(L)'
;MTFEGYYGDQRTLLSYDVSGLARARAARVCHIVFGRVRKGADGKEILERGFIHRRGVVWIGQSVLVLPPRDAEELAGKLQTLNVRVASCPVGISMVGLRALRRPR
;
A
#
# COMPACT_ATOMS: atom_id res chain seq x y z
N MET A 1 10.20 21.71 13.00
CA MET A 1 9.21 20.62 13.01
C MET A 1 9.88 19.40 12.39
N THR A 2 10.50 18.59 13.24
CA THR A 2 11.43 17.51 12.88
C THR A 2 10.67 16.26 12.45
N PHE A 3 11.01 15.75 11.26
CA PHE A 3 10.48 14.50 10.71
C PHE A 3 11.26 13.32 11.28
N GLU A 4 11.16 13.09 12.59
CA GLU A 4 11.81 11.93 13.21
C GLU A 4 11.01 10.65 12.96
N GLY A 5 11.66 9.66 12.36
CA GLY A 5 11.14 8.31 12.19
C GLY A 5 11.65 7.58 10.93
N TYR A 6 12.13 8.30 9.92
CA TYR A 6 12.69 7.70 8.71
C TYR A 6 13.99 8.41 8.35
N TYR A 7 15.11 7.86 8.80
CA TYR A 7 16.41 8.22 8.25
C TYR A 7 16.43 7.77 6.78
N GLY A 8 16.49 8.74 5.86
CA GLY A 8 16.86 8.53 4.47
C GLY A 8 15.71 8.64 3.48
N ASP A 9 15.98 9.27 2.35
CA ASP A 9 15.19 9.26 1.11
C ASP A 9 14.95 7.84 0.52
N GLN A 10 15.24 6.79 1.28
CA GLN A 10 15.06 5.41 0.88
C GLN A 10 13.57 5.07 0.84
N ARG A 11 13.11 4.85 -0.38
CA ARG A 11 11.77 4.37 -0.70
C ARG A 11 11.88 2.98 -1.30
N THR A 12 10.85 2.19 -1.12
CA THR A 12 10.71 0.91 -1.80
C THR A 12 9.55 1.02 -2.77
N LEU A 13 9.78 0.68 -4.03
CA LEU A 13 8.72 0.41 -4.98
C LEU A 13 8.27 -1.03 -4.77
N LEU A 14 6.98 -1.22 -4.56
CA LEU A 14 6.35 -2.52 -4.43
C LEU A 14 5.31 -2.66 -5.54
N SER A 15 5.48 -3.70 -6.35
CA SER A 15 4.51 -4.13 -7.35
C SER A 15 3.94 -5.47 -6.94
N TYR A 16 2.64 -5.66 -7.10
CA TYR A 16 2.00 -6.95 -6.88
C TYR A 16 1.15 -7.36 -8.08
N ASP A 17 0.92 -8.67 -8.21
CA ASP A 17 0.08 -9.24 -9.26
C ASP A 17 -0.82 -10.32 -8.67
N VAL A 18 -2.12 -10.16 -8.90
CA VAL A 18 -3.17 -11.07 -8.45
C VAL A 18 -3.74 -11.76 -9.68
N SER A 19 -3.61 -13.08 -9.75
CA SER A 19 -4.25 -13.86 -10.82
C SER A 19 -5.76 -13.55 -10.90
N GLY A 20 -6.23 -13.13 -12.08
CA GLY A 20 -7.60 -12.68 -12.32
C GLY A 20 -8.68 -13.74 -12.04
N LEU A 21 -8.31 -15.01 -11.93
CA LEU A 21 -9.21 -16.12 -11.59
C LEU A 21 -9.58 -16.15 -10.09
N ALA A 22 -8.91 -15.37 -9.24
CA ALA A 22 -9.10 -15.40 -7.80
C ALA A 22 -9.77 -14.12 -7.25
N ARG A 23 -11.04 -13.89 -7.60
CA ARG A 23 -11.80 -12.71 -7.16
C ARG A 23 -11.80 -12.48 -5.65
N ALA A 24 -11.91 -13.55 -4.85
CA ALA A 24 -11.85 -13.44 -3.39
C ALA A 24 -10.47 -12.94 -2.89
N ARG A 25 -9.38 -13.36 -3.56
CA ARG A 25 -8.02 -12.88 -3.24
C ARG A 25 -7.88 -11.41 -3.63
N ALA A 26 -8.33 -11.03 -4.83
CA ALA A 26 -8.29 -9.65 -5.29
C ALA A 26 -9.05 -8.72 -4.32
N ALA A 27 -10.26 -9.10 -3.89
CA ALA A 27 -11.01 -8.34 -2.90
C ALA A 27 -10.25 -8.17 -1.58
N ARG A 28 -9.59 -9.23 -1.09
CA ARG A 28 -8.80 -9.18 0.14
C ARG A 28 -7.56 -8.30 0.01
N VAL A 29 -6.90 -8.33 -1.15
CA VAL A 29 -5.79 -7.41 -1.48
C VAL A 29 -6.29 -5.97 -1.48
N CYS A 30 -7.44 -5.70 -2.11
CA CYS A 30 -8.03 -4.36 -2.12
C CYS A 30 -8.31 -3.87 -0.69
N HIS A 31 -8.87 -4.71 0.18
CA HIS A 31 -9.09 -4.34 1.58
C HIS A 31 -7.78 -4.04 2.33
N ILE A 32 -6.70 -4.79 2.09
CA ILE A 32 -5.40 -4.54 2.71
C ILE A 32 -4.82 -3.22 2.21
N VAL A 33 -4.81 -3.00 0.89
CA VAL A 33 -4.15 -1.84 0.28
C VAL A 33 -4.98 -0.57 0.49
N PHE A 34 -6.25 -0.61 0.08
CA PHE A 34 -7.14 0.56 0.03
C PHE A 34 -7.98 0.73 1.29
N GLY A 35 -8.04 -0.29 2.15
CA GLY A 35 -8.96 -0.30 3.29
C GLY A 35 -10.35 -0.77 2.88
N ARG A 36 -11.26 -0.75 3.84
CA ARG A 36 -12.68 -1.02 3.59
C ARG A 36 -13.56 -0.34 4.62
N VAL A 37 -14.78 -0.02 4.21
CA VAL A 37 -15.83 0.41 5.12
C VAL A 37 -16.56 -0.82 5.63
N ARG A 38 -16.79 -0.89 6.94
CA ARG A 38 -17.63 -1.92 7.57
C ARG A 38 -18.71 -1.25 8.41
N LYS A 39 -19.86 -1.89 8.54
CA LYS A 39 -20.86 -1.49 9.53
C LYS A 39 -20.49 -2.06 10.90
N GLY A 40 -20.38 -1.18 11.89
CA GLY A 40 -20.24 -1.52 13.29
C GLY A 40 -21.53 -2.10 13.88
N ALA A 41 -21.44 -2.64 15.09
CA ALA A 41 -22.59 -3.18 15.81
C ALA A 41 -23.65 -2.12 16.14
N ASP A 42 -23.23 -0.85 16.19
CA ASP A 42 -24.08 0.33 16.37
C ASP A 42 -24.64 0.87 15.04
N GLY A 43 -24.45 0.17 13.93
CA GLY A 43 -24.87 0.57 12.59
C GLY A 43 -24.00 1.66 11.96
N LYS A 44 -22.99 2.18 12.65
CA LYS A 44 -22.10 3.22 12.11
C LYS A 44 -21.08 2.64 11.13
N GLU A 45 -20.72 3.42 10.14
CA GLU A 45 -19.65 3.07 9.21
C GLU A 45 -18.28 3.28 9.84
N ILE A 46 -17.50 2.20 9.93
CA ILE A 46 -16.14 2.17 10.43
C ILE A 46 -15.20 1.96 9.24
N LEU A 47 -14.33 2.94 8.99
CA LEU A 47 -13.27 2.81 8.00
C LEU A 47 -12.10 2.01 8.59
N GLU A 48 -11.95 0.76 8.15
CA GLU A 48 -10.73 -0.01 8.34
C GLU A 48 -9.66 0.52 7.37
N ARG A 49 -8.67 1.23 7.91
CA ARG A 49 -7.61 1.87 7.12
C ARG A 49 -6.68 0.83 6.48
N GLY A 50 -6.56 0.87 5.15
CA GLY A 50 -5.52 0.15 4.42
C GLY A 50 -4.17 0.87 4.37
N PHE A 51 -3.18 0.26 3.72
CA PHE A 51 -1.83 0.79 3.57
C PHE A 51 -1.76 2.17 2.93
N ILE A 52 -2.64 2.51 1.98
CA ILE A 52 -2.65 3.86 1.37
C ILE A 52 -2.88 4.98 2.39
N HIS A 53 -3.44 4.67 3.56
CA HIS A 53 -3.70 5.65 4.61
C HIS A 53 -2.50 5.88 5.52
N ARG A 54 -1.46 5.04 5.42
CA ARG A 54 -0.24 5.19 6.22
C ARG A 54 0.61 6.33 5.69
N ARG A 55 1.35 6.96 6.59
CA ARG A 55 2.21 8.10 6.27
C ARG A 55 3.35 7.64 5.34
N GLY A 56 3.52 8.33 4.22
CA GLY A 56 4.61 8.06 3.29
C GLY A 56 4.31 6.97 2.24
N VAL A 57 3.16 6.31 2.30
CA VAL A 57 2.69 5.40 1.25
C VAL A 57 2.04 6.21 0.13
N VAL A 58 2.47 5.96 -1.11
CA VAL A 58 1.98 6.63 -2.31
C VAL A 58 1.59 5.58 -3.35
N TRP A 59 0.38 5.72 -3.86
CA TRP A 59 -0.16 4.88 -4.91
C TRP A 59 0.11 5.51 -6.27
N ILE A 60 0.86 4.81 -7.14
CA ILE A 60 1.35 5.36 -8.42
C ILE A 60 0.86 4.56 -9.65
N GLY A 61 0.38 3.33 -9.47
CA GLY A 61 -0.13 2.47 -10.54
C GLY A 61 -1.13 1.46 -9.98
N GLN A 62 -1.92 0.78 -10.82
CA GLN A 62 -3.01 -0.10 -10.35
C GLN A 62 -2.60 -1.04 -9.22
N SER A 63 -1.46 -1.73 -9.37
CA SER A 63 -0.89 -2.63 -8.37
C SER A 63 0.52 -2.22 -7.92
N VAL A 64 0.83 -0.92 -8.01
CA VAL A 64 2.17 -0.38 -7.72
C VAL A 64 2.09 0.74 -6.68
N LEU A 65 2.87 0.58 -5.61
CA LEU A 65 3.01 1.55 -4.54
C LEU A 65 4.48 1.89 -4.31
N VAL A 66 4.73 3.11 -3.84
CA VAL A 66 6.00 3.53 -3.25
C VAL A 66 5.75 3.80 -1.78
N LEU A 67 6.56 3.20 -0.92
CA LEU A 67 6.33 3.24 0.53
C LEU A 67 7.65 3.19 1.31
N PRO A 68 7.65 3.55 2.61
CA PRO A 68 8.79 3.34 3.48
C PRO A 68 9.19 1.85 3.52
N PRO A 69 10.48 1.52 3.69
CA PRO A 69 10.95 0.12 3.65
C PRO A 69 10.19 -0.82 4.59
N ARG A 70 9.92 -0.37 5.83
CA ARG A 70 9.16 -1.15 6.83
C ARG A 70 7.74 -1.47 6.36
N ASP A 71 7.04 -0.49 5.79
CA ASP A 71 5.69 -0.73 5.25
C ASP A 71 5.75 -1.65 4.02
N ALA A 72 6.81 -1.58 3.21
CA ALA A 72 7.01 -2.44 2.05
C ALA A 72 7.16 -3.91 2.46
N GLU A 73 7.99 -4.18 3.47
CA GLU A 73 8.18 -5.52 4.03
C GLU A 73 6.87 -6.06 4.62
N GLU A 74 6.16 -5.25 5.39
CA GLU A 74 4.88 -5.66 5.98
C GLU A 74 3.82 -5.95 4.90
N LEU A 75 3.69 -5.07 3.90
CA LEU A 75 2.75 -5.27 2.80
C LEU A 75 3.12 -6.52 1.99
N ALA A 76 4.40 -6.70 1.67
CA ALA A 76 4.87 -7.87 0.94
C ALA A 76 4.53 -9.16 1.68
N GLY A 77 4.83 -9.24 2.98
CA GLY A 77 4.49 -10.40 3.80
C GLY A 77 2.99 -10.70 3.80
N LYS A 78 2.15 -9.68 4.03
CA LYS A 78 0.68 -9.85 4.01
C LYS A 78 0.19 -10.36 2.65
N LEU A 79 0.68 -9.80 1.54
CA LEU A 79 0.26 -10.22 0.20
C LEU A 79 0.77 -11.63 -0.14
N GLN A 80 1.99 -11.98 0.24
CA GLN A 80 2.55 -13.32 0.05
C GLN A 80 1.74 -14.39 0.79
N THR A 81 1.22 -14.13 1.99
CA THR A 81 0.31 -15.07 2.69
C THR A 81 -1.00 -15.34 1.94
N LEU A 82 -1.35 -14.47 0.99
CA LEU A 82 -2.52 -14.64 0.12
C LEU A 82 -2.18 -15.29 -1.23
N ASN A 83 -0.95 -15.82 -1.39
CA ASN A 83 -0.42 -16.35 -2.65
C ASN A 83 -0.50 -15.31 -3.78
N VAL A 84 -0.16 -14.06 -3.46
CA VAL A 84 -0.04 -12.96 -4.43
C VAL A 84 1.43 -12.83 -4.81
N ARG A 85 1.72 -12.66 -6.10
CA ARG A 85 3.08 -12.41 -6.56
C ARG A 85 3.46 -10.98 -6.18
N VAL A 86 4.58 -10.81 -5.48
CA VAL A 86 5.08 -9.50 -5.05
C VAL A 86 6.52 -9.34 -5.52
N ALA A 87 6.84 -8.17 -6.05
CA ALA A 87 8.19 -7.72 -6.31
C ALA A 87 8.42 -6.40 -5.57
N SER A 88 9.55 -6.26 -4.91
CA SER A 88 9.96 -5.04 -4.24
C SER A 88 11.40 -4.69 -4.60
N CYS A 89 11.67 -3.40 -4.79
CA CYS A 89 13.02 -2.89 -4.99
C CYS A 89 13.20 -1.51 -4.33
N PRO A 90 14.38 -1.23 -3.75
CA PRO A 90 14.73 0.11 -3.34
C PRO A 90 14.76 1.06 -4.54
N VAL A 91 14.23 2.27 -4.38
CA VAL A 91 14.22 3.31 -5.41
C VAL A 91 14.62 4.66 -4.82
N GLY A 92 15.47 5.38 -5.56
CA GLY A 92 15.75 6.79 -5.30
C GLY A 92 14.72 7.65 -6.03
N ILE A 93 13.73 8.17 -5.31
CA ILE A 93 12.73 9.07 -5.90
C ILE A 93 12.49 10.27 -4.99
N SER A 94 12.56 11.46 -5.55
CA SER A 94 12.28 12.70 -4.81
C SER A 94 10.80 12.80 -4.45
N MET A 95 10.50 13.52 -3.37
CA MET A 95 9.10 13.76 -2.98
C MET A 95 8.30 14.53 -4.04
N VAL A 96 8.95 15.37 -4.85
CA VAL A 96 8.31 16.10 -5.95
C VAL A 96 7.92 15.14 -7.07
N GLY A 97 8.85 14.29 -7.52
CA GLY A 97 8.57 13.27 -8.53
C GLY A 97 7.50 12.28 -8.07
N LEU A 98 7.56 11.86 -6.80
CA LEU A 98 6.58 10.96 -6.23
C LEU A 98 5.16 11.55 -6.17
N ARG A 99 5.05 12.87 -5.90
CA ARG A 99 3.76 13.57 -5.94
C ARG A 99 3.21 13.67 -7.37
N ALA A 100 4.07 13.89 -8.36
CA ALA A 100 3.66 13.96 -9.77
C ALA A 100 3.11 12.63 -10.29
N LEU A 101 3.63 11.50 -9.80
CA LEU A 101 3.17 10.16 -10.15
C LEU A 101 1.96 9.67 -9.35
N ARG A 102 1.53 10.42 -8.32
CA ARG A 102 0.46 10.00 -7.44
C ARG A 102 -0.86 9.91 -8.21
N ARG A 103 -1.55 8.77 -8.11
CA ARG A 103 -2.89 8.62 -8.68
C ARG A 103 -3.94 9.40 -7.86
N PRO A 104 -4.98 9.95 -8.53
CA PRO A 104 -6.18 10.39 -7.84
C PRO A 104 -6.79 9.21 -7.09
N ARG A 105 -7.24 9.47 -5.86
CA ARG A 105 -7.90 8.48 -4.99
C ARG A 105 -9.40 8.44 -5.28
#